data_AF-A0A929DXM8-F1
#
_entry.id   AF-A0A929DXM8-F1
#
_cell.length_a   1.000
_cell.length_b   1.000
_cell.length_c   1.000
_cell.angle_alpha   90.00
_cell.angle_beta   90.00
_cell.angle_gamma   90.00
#
_symmetry.space_group_name_H-M   'P 1'
#
loop_
_entity.id
_entity.type
_entity.pdbx_description
1 polymer ?
#
loop_
_entity_poly.entity_id
_entity_poly.type
_entity_poly.pdbx_seq_one_letter_code
_entity_poly.pdbx_strand_id
1 'polypeptide(L)'
;MKIKWVLLFVAGCVIGGLLAFSSIAAEQSGLQAPAEEIVIKGTKKSAKFSHPTHTNLGVSCGQCHHDAEHQPLADKDISAMENSNQLRCTSCHNKDFTDTKLQTQKAIFHARCKECHKQGVDGKKGPTKCTGCHIKTKS
;
A
#
# COMPACT_ATOMS: atom_id res chain seq x y z
N MET A 1 43.67 22.68 44.70
CA MET A 1 45.10 22.26 44.86
C MET A 1 45.08 20.74 44.91
N LYS A 2 45.60 19.93 43.98
CA LYS A 2 46.95 19.84 43.36
C LYS A 2 46.73 19.13 41.98
N ILE A 3 46.99 19.75 40.83
CA ILE A 3 48.25 19.77 40.05
C ILE A 3 48.80 18.38 39.69
N LYS A 4 48.68 18.09 38.36
CA LYS A 4 49.53 17.35 37.42
C LYS A 4 49.93 15.91 37.74
N TRP A 5 49.73 15.01 36.77
CA TRP A 5 50.84 14.35 36.06
C TRP A 5 50.50 14.20 34.58
N VAL A 6 51.46 14.56 33.75
CA VAL A 6 51.43 14.67 32.29
C VAL A 6 52.49 13.69 31.77
N LEU A 7 52.12 12.95 30.71
CA LEU A 7 52.93 12.28 29.68
C LEU A 7 53.80 11.06 30.06
N LEU A 8 53.61 9.97 29.29
CA LEU A 8 54.58 9.38 28.33
C LEU A 8 53.97 8.07 27.77
N PHE A 9 53.42 8.08 26.54
CA PHE A 9 54.07 7.60 25.31
C PHE A 9 54.60 6.16 25.38
N VAL A 10 53.80 5.19 24.91
CA VAL A 10 54.33 3.99 24.24
C VAL A 10 53.45 3.69 23.03
N ALA A 11 54.06 3.85 21.87
CA ALA A 11 53.57 3.38 20.58
C ALA A 11 53.57 1.83 20.55
N GLY A 12 52.59 1.23 19.89
CA GLY A 12 52.67 -0.19 19.56
C GLY A 12 51.38 -0.80 19.05
N CYS A 13 51.47 -1.39 17.85
CA CYS A 13 50.56 -2.42 17.30
C CYS A 13 49.35 -1.92 16.50
N VAL A 14 49.68 -1.52 15.27
CA VAL A 14 48.90 -1.82 14.06
C VAL A 14 48.57 -3.32 14.01
N ILE A 15 47.31 -3.69 14.27
CA ILE A 15 46.65 -4.91 13.80
C ILE A 15 45.21 -4.45 13.51
N GLY A 16 44.86 -4.14 12.26
CA GLY A 16 44.54 -5.20 11.31
C GLY A 16 43.15 -5.78 11.62
N GLY A 17 42.12 -4.96 11.62
CA GLY A 17 40.74 -5.37 11.87
C GLY A 17 39.78 -4.62 10.96
N LEU A 18 39.87 -4.90 9.66
CA LEU A 18 38.90 -4.45 8.67
C LEU A 18 37.59 -5.19 8.95
N LEU A 19 36.76 -4.67 9.87
CA LEU A 19 35.41 -5.16 10.09
C LEU A 19 34.58 -4.81 8.87
N ALA A 20 34.52 -5.73 7.91
CA ALA A 20 33.54 -5.74 6.86
C ALA A 20 32.15 -5.85 7.50
N PHE A 21 31.52 -4.70 7.74
CA PHE A 21 30.08 -4.62 7.98
C PHE A 21 29.40 -5.00 6.66
N SER A 22 29.20 -6.30 6.46
CA SER A 22 28.30 -6.80 5.43
C SER A 22 26.89 -6.39 5.83
N SER A 23 26.44 -5.24 5.33
CA SER A 23 25.03 -4.84 5.39
C SER A 23 24.23 -5.89 4.63
N ILE A 24 23.65 -6.84 5.36
CA ILE A 24 22.59 -7.71 4.84
C ILE A 24 21.42 -6.77 4.57
N ALA A 25 21.22 -6.41 3.31
CA ALA A 25 19.96 -5.83 2.88
C ALA A 25 18.89 -6.88 3.17
N ALA A 26 18.02 -6.60 4.14
CA ALA A 26 16.82 -7.39 4.35
C ALA A 26 15.99 -7.29 3.06
N GLU A 27 15.97 -8.37 2.29
CA GLU A 27 15.04 -8.51 1.16
C GLU A 27 13.63 -8.48 1.75
N GLN A 28 12.83 -7.45 1.40
CA GLN A 28 11.43 -7.39 1.81
C GLN A 28 10.66 -8.48 1.08
N SER A 29 10.67 -9.69 1.62
CA SER A 29 9.79 -10.78 1.23
C SER A 29 8.38 -10.47 1.76
N GLY A 30 7.48 -10.13 0.84
CA GLY A 30 6.08 -9.86 1.15
C GLY A 30 5.32 -9.27 -0.03
N LEU A 31 3.99 -9.33 0.00
CA LEU A 31 3.17 -8.68 -1.01
C LEU A 31 3.39 -7.17 -0.98
N GLN A 32 3.58 -6.63 -2.18
CA GLN A 32 3.69 -5.21 -2.44
C GLN A 32 2.50 -4.76 -3.27
N ALA A 33 2.10 -3.50 -3.08
CA ALA A 33 1.14 -2.88 -3.98
C ALA A 33 1.71 -2.89 -5.42
N PRO A 34 0.89 -3.18 -6.43
CA PRO A 34 1.29 -3.05 -7.83
C PRO A 34 1.92 -1.69 -8.11
N ALA A 35 3.18 -1.69 -8.57
CA ALA A 35 3.93 -0.48 -8.87
C ALA A 35 3.35 0.30 -10.06
N GLU A 36 2.72 -0.42 -11.00
CA GLU A 36 2.09 0.15 -12.18
C GLU A 36 0.58 0.33 -12.02
N GLU A 37 0.00 1.19 -12.85
CA GLU A 37 -1.46 1.33 -12.97
C GLU A 37 -2.06 -0.01 -13.40
N ILE A 38 -3.07 -0.47 -12.64
CA ILE A 38 -3.81 -1.68 -12.94
C ILE A 38 -5.14 -1.37 -13.64
N VAL A 39 -5.61 -2.35 -14.41
CA VAL A 39 -6.95 -2.31 -15.00
C VAL A 39 -7.87 -3.24 -14.21
N ILE A 40 -8.84 -2.63 -13.53
CA ILE A 40 -9.97 -3.33 -12.94
C ILE A 40 -10.93 -3.68 -14.08
N LYS A 41 -10.94 -4.96 -14.47
CA LYS A 41 -11.80 -5.48 -15.55
C LYS A 41 -13.24 -5.56 -15.06
N GLY A 42 -14.11 -4.76 -15.67
CA GLY A 42 -15.56 -4.86 -15.48
C GLY A 42 -16.22 -5.56 -16.66
N THR A 43 -17.39 -6.16 -16.43
CA THR A 43 -18.18 -6.87 -17.46
C THR A 43 -18.64 -5.97 -18.61
N LYS A 44 -18.86 -4.68 -18.35
CA LYS A 44 -19.27 -3.69 -19.38
C LYS A 44 -18.24 -2.59 -19.59
N LYS A 45 -17.58 -2.15 -18.52
CA LYS A 45 -16.60 -1.06 -18.54
C LYS A 45 -15.49 -1.38 -17.56
N SER A 46 -14.26 -1.34 -18.03
CA SER A 46 -13.08 -1.42 -17.18
C SER A 46 -12.73 -0.05 -16.61
N ALA A 47 -12.03 -0.02 -15.49
CA ALA A 47 -11.52 1.19 -14.88
C ALA A 47 -10.03 1.05 -14.59
N LYS A 48 -9.31 2.16 -14.64
CA LYS A 48 -7.90 2.22 -14.28
C LYS A 48 -7.74 2.61 -12.81
N PHE A 49 -6.76 2.05 -12.14
CA PHE A 49 -6.45 2.32 -10.74
C PHE A 49 -4.94 2.30 -10.51
N SER A 50 -4.42 3.30 -9.83
CA SER A 50 -2.99 3.45 -9.56
C SER A 50 -2.75 3.47 -8.06
N HIS A 51 -2.11 2.42 -7.50
CA HIS A 51 -1.69 2.45 -6.10
C HIS A 51 -0.73 3.60 -5.80
N PRO A 52 0.33 3.85 -6.61
CA PRO A 52 1.26 4.95 -6.36
C PRO A 52 0.56 6.31 -6.23
N THR A 53 -0.45 6.56 -7.06
CA THR A 53 -1.21 7.82 -6.99
C THR A 53 -1.92 7.99 -5.65
N HIS A 54 -2.48 6.92 -5.09
CA HIS A 54 -3.21 6.99 -3.81
C HIS A 54 -2.25 6.99 -2.62
N THR A 55 -1.22 6.15 -2.62
CA THR A 55 -0.26 6.08 -1.52
C THR A 55 0.58 7.36 -1.41
N ASN A 56 0.94 8.00 -2.54
CA ASN A 56 1.61 9.31 -2.54
C ASN A 56 0.73 10.45 -2.01
N LEU A 57 -0.59 10.25 -1.92
CA LEU A 57 -1.53 11.16 -1.28
C LEU A 57 -1.75 10.82 0.21
N GLY A 58 -1.04 9.84 0.77
CA GLY A 58 -1.17 9.44 2.17
C GLY A 58 -2.33 8.47 2.45
N VAL A 59 -2.92 7.89 1.41
CA VAL A 59 -3.96 6.85 1.57
C VAL A 59 -3.29 5.56 2.03
N SER A 60 -3.61 5.10 3.25
CA SER A 60 -3.11 3.84 3.80
C SER A 60 -3.80 2.63 3.18
N CYS A 61 -3.17 1.45 3.22
CA CYS A 61 -3.72 0.25 2.59
C CYS A 61 -5.09 -0.13 3.20
N GLY A 62 -5.20 0.02 4.52
CA GLY A 62 -6.42 -0.23 5.30
C GLY A 62 -7.62 0.65 4.96
N GLN A 63 -7.44 1.79 4.25
CA GLN A 63 -8.57 2.62 3.81
C GLN A 63 -9.39 1.96 2.68
N CYS A 64 -8.83 0.92 2.05
CA CYS A 64 -9.46 0.13 1.01
C CYS A 64 -9.52 -1.36 1.39
N HIS A 65 -8.42 -1.92 1.88
CA HIS A 65 -8.34 -3.32 2.28
C HIS A 65 -8.75 -3.48 3.74
N HIS A 66 -9.94 -4.04 3.94
CA HIS A 66 -10.52 -4.28 5.26
C HIS A 66 -10.80 -5.78 5.45
N ASP A 67 -11.00 -6.20 6.70
CA ASP A 67 -11.46 -7.54 7.04
C ASP A 67 -12.99 -7.70 6.89
N ALA A 68 -13.54 -8.84 7.29
CA ALA A 68 -14.97 -9.12 7.19
C ALA A 68 -15.82 -8.22 8.11
N GLU A 69 -15.24 -7.76 9.22
CA GLU A 69 -15.81 -6.85 10.21
C GLU A 69 -15.63 -5.37 9.84
N HIS A 70 -15.16 -5.11 8.62
CA HIS A 70 -14.89 -3.78 8.08
C HIS A 70 -13.82 -2.99 8.86
N GLN A 71 -12.93 -3.68 9.57
CA GLN A 71 -11.76 -3.05 10.18
C GLN A 71 -10.63 -2.91 9.16
N PRO A 72 -9.91 -1.78 9.18
CA PRO A 72 -8.80 -1.56 8.26
C PRO A 72 -7.68 -2.57 8.53
N LEU A 73 -7.21 -3.25 7.49
CA LEU A 73 -6.04 -4.11 7.60
C LEU A 73 -4.78 -3.25 7.74
N ALA A 74 -3.85 -3.68 8.59
CA ALA A 74 -2.55 -3.02 8.70
C ALA A 74 -1.65 -3.39 7.52
N ASP A 75 -0.78 -2.47 7.11
CA ASP A 75 0.15 -2.66 6.00
C ASP A 75 1.03 -3.91 6.20
N LYS A 76 1.49 -4.15 7.44
CA LYS A 76 2.26 -5.36 7.80
C LYS A 76 1.49 -6.67 7.55
N ASP A 77 0.19 -6.66 7.79
CA ASP A 77 -0.64 -7.86 7.65
C ASP A 77 -0.86 -8.16 6.17
N ILE A 78 -1.07 -7.11 5.36
CA ILE A 78 -1.17 -7.22 3.91
C ILE A 78 0.15 -7.72 3.31
N SER A 79 1.29 -7.17 3.73
CA SER A 79 2.60 -7.59 3.22
C SER A 79 2.97 -9.02 3.62
N ALA A 80 2.50 -9.51 4.77
CA ALA A 80 2.71 -10.88 5.22
C ALA A 80 1.78 -11.91 4.53
N MET A 81 0.84 -11.48 3.70
CA MET A 81 -0.04 -12.41 2.99
C MET A 81 0.71 -13.09 1.85
N GLU A 82 0.48 -14.40 1.68
CA GLU A 82 1.06 -15.17 0.57
C GLU A 82 0.32 -14.95 -0.76
N ASN A 83 -0.94 -14.52 -0.70
CA ASN A 83 -1.83 -14.49 -1.86
C ASN A 83 -2.65 -13.19 -1.91
N SER A 84 -2.47 -12.41 -2.97
CA SER A 84 -3.19 -11.15 -3.17
C SER A 84 -4.65 -11.33 -3.59
N ASN A 85 -5.09 -12.53 -3.94
CA ASN A 85 -6.48 -12.76 -4.37
C ASN A 85 -7.50 -12.50 -3.26
N GLN A 86 -7.12 -12.68 -1.99
CA GLN A 86 -7.99 -12.35 -0.86
C GLN A 86 -8.25 -10.85 -0.72
N LEU A 87 -7.32 -10.01 -1.21
CA LEU A 87 -7.43 -8.56 -1.20
C LEU A 87 -8.36 -8.01 -2.30
N ARG A 88 -8.79 -8.85 -3.24
CA ARG A 88 -9.76 -8.44 -4.27
C ARG A 88 -11.11 -8.23 -3.60
N CYS A 89 -11.76 -7.10 -3.82
CA CYS A 89 -13.07 -6.84 -3.21
C CYS A 89 -14.09 -7.98 -3.45
N THR A 90 -14.04 -8.58 -4.64
CA THR A 90 -14.92 -9.69 -5.05
C THR A 90 -14.61 -11.04 -4.40
N SER A 91 -13.55 -11.16 -3.60
CA SER A 91 -13.30 -12.35 -2.78
C SER A 91 -14.43 -12.53 -1.76
N CYS A 92 -14.86 -11.44 -1.13
CA CYS A 92 -15.96 -11.41 -0.16
C CYS A 92 -17.23 -10.75 -0.72
N HIS A 93 -17.10 -9.63 -1.44
CA HIS A 93 -18.24 -8.92 -2.03
C HIS A 93 -18.68 -9.56 -3.35
N ASN A 94 -19.38 -10.68 -3.22
CA ASN A 94 -19.87 -11.51 -4.30
C ASN A 94 -21.37 -11.80 -4.10
N LYS A 95 -21.94 -12.70 -4.91
CA LYS A 95 -23.38 -13.06 -4.86
C LYS A 95 -23.87 -13.59 -3.50
N ASP A 96 -22.96 -14.06 -2.66
CA ASP A 96 -23.27 -14.66 -1.36
C ASP A 96 -23.04 -13.64 -0.21
N PHE A 97 -22.59 -12.42 -0.52
CA PHE A 97 -22.39 -11.36 0.47
C PHE A 97 -23.73 -10.87 1.05
N THR A 98 -23.80 -10.70 2.36
CA THR A 98 -25.06 -10.42 3.07
C THR A 98 -25.75 -9.13 2.61
N ASP A 99 -24.99 -8.06 2.38
CA ASP A 99 -25.55 -6.84 1.81
C ASP A 99 -25.62 -6.94 0.28
N THR A 100 -26.82 -7.23 -0.21
CA THR A 100 -27.15 -7.28 -1.65
C THR A 100 -26.72 -6.03 -2.42
N LYS A 101 -26.67 -4.86 -1.78
CA LYS A 101 -26.25 -3.61 -2.42
C LYS A 101 -24.75 -3.56 -2.70
N LEU A 102 -23.95 -4.43 -2.08
CA LEU A 102 -22.49 -4.47 -2.24
C LEU A 102 -22.00 -5.74 -2.94
N GLN A 103 -22.88 -6.57 -3.51
CA GLN A 103 -22.50 -7.84 -4.16
C GLN A 103 -21.80 -7.67 -5.52
N THR A 104 -21.73 -6.46 -6.08
CA THR A 104 -21.20 -6.22 -7.43
C THR A 104 -20.04 -5.24 -7.43
N GLN A 105 -19.05 -5.48 -8.29
CA GLN A 105 -17.94 -4.55 -8.54
C GLN A 105 -18.42 -3.12 -8.77
N LYS A 106 -19.47 -2.95 -9.59
CA LYS A 106 -20.05 -1.64 -9.86
C LYS A 106 -20.50 -0.97 -8.57
N ALA A 107 -21.18 -1.69 -7.68
CA ALA A 107 -21.70 -1.09 -6.47
C ALA A 107 -20.59 -0.77 -5.46
N ILE A 108 -19.67 -1.71 -5.23
CA ILE A 108 -18.52 -1.53 -4.32
C ILE A 108 -17.70 -0.31 -4.73
N PHE A 109 -17.27 -0.24 -5.98
CA PHE A 109 -16.37 0.82 -6.43
C PHE A 109 -17.07 2.17 -6.53
N HIS A 110 -18.35 2.23 -6.91
CA HIS A 110 -19.08 3.49 -6.90
C HIS A 110 -19.48 3.95 -5.50
N ALA A 111 -19.65 3.04 -4.54
CA ALA A 111 -19.87 3.40 -3.14
C ALA A 111 -18.57 3.90 -2.50
N ARG A 112 -17.46 3.16 -2.63
CA ARG A 112 -16.19 3.49 -1.97
C ARG A 112 -15.39 4.55 -2.73
N CYS A 113 -15.04 4.30 -3.99
CA CYS A 113 -14.10 5.15 -4.71
C CYS A 113 -14.70 6.55 -4.98
N LYS A 114 -15.95 6.62 -5.47
CA LYS A 114 -16.56 7.93 -5.78
C LYS A 114 -16.81 8.77 -4.53
N GLU A 115 -17.20 8.15 -3.42
CA GLU A 115 -17.46 8.88 -2.19
C GLU A 115 -16.16 9.42 -1.60
N CYS A 116 -15.11 8.57 -1.52
CA CYS A 116 -13.78 9.03 -1.12
C CYS A 116 -13.27 10.16 -2.03
N HIS A 117 -13.41 10.04 -3.35
CA HIS A 117 -13.02 11.11 -4.29
C HIS A 117 -13.81 12.41 -4.11
N LYS A 118 -15.08 12.34 -3.71
CA LYS A 118 -15.93 13.51 -3.43
C LYS A 118 -15.51 14.21 -2.14
N GLN A 119 -15.18 13.43 -1.11
CA GLN A 119 -14.68 13.91 0.17
C GLN A 119 -13.28 14.53 0.00
N GLY A 120 -12.40 13.82 -0.72
CA GLY A 120 -11.02 14.20 -0.95
C GLY A 120 -10.10 13.85 0.21
N VAL A 121 -8.80 14.03 -0.02
CA VAL A 121 -7.73 13.89 0.98
C VAL A 121 -6.95 15.20 0.99
N ASP A 122 -6.81 15.84 2.14
CA ASP A 122 -6.14 17.14 2.30
C ASP A 122 -6.64 18.22 1.32
N GLY A 123 -7.95 18.27 1.12
CA GLY A 123 -8.60 19.20 0.19
C GLY A 123 -8.45 18.84 -1.30
N LYS A 124 -7.71 17.78 -1.65
CA LYS A 124 -7.57 17.27 -3.02
C LYS A 124 -8.68 16.27 -3.32
N LYS A 125 -9.51 16.57 -4.32
CA LYS A 125 -10.59 15.68 -4.78
C LYS A 125 -10.14 14.79 -5.92
N GLY A 126 -10.71 13.60 -5.97
CA GLY A 126 -10.49 12.64 -7.06
C GLY A 126 -11.53 12.75 -8.18
N PRO A 127 -11.36 11.99 -9.27
CA PRO A 127 -12.32 11.94 -10.36
C PRO A 127 -13.67 11.34 -9.91
N THR A 128 -14.76 12.05 -10.17
CA THR A 128 -16.14 11.57 -9.88
C THR A 128 -16.98 11.33 -11.13
N LYS A 129 -16.51 11.80 -12.29
CA LYS A 129 -17.14 11.58 -13.60
C LYS A 129 -16.83 10.18 -14.12
N CYS A 130 -17.75 9.58 -14.87
CA CYS A 130 -17.61 8.22 -15.40
C CYS A 130 -16.30 8.01 -16.17
N THR A 131 -15.91 8.97 -17.03
CA THR A 131 -14.70 8.91 -17.85
C THR A 131 -13.42 9.23 -17.08
N GLY A 132 -13.53 9.65 -15.82
CA GLY A 132 -12.36 9.91 -14.98
C GLY A 132 -11.67 8.62 -14.52
N CYS A 133 -12.43 7.52 -14.42
CA CYS A 133 -11.90 6.21 -14.06
C CYS A 133 -12.06 5.19 -15.19
N HIS A 134 -13.19 5.22 -15.91
CA HIS A 134 -13.45 4.25 -16.96
C HIS A 134 -12.65 4.56 -18.22
N ILE A 135 -11.86 3.57 -18.65
CA ILE A 135 -11.18 3.62 -19.94
C ILE A 135 -12.21 3.49 -21.06
N LYS A 136 -12.05 4.31 -22.10
CA LYS A 136 -12.82 4.12 -23.34
C LYS A 136 -12.34 2.82 -23.97
N THR A 137 -13.14 1.78 -23.85
CA THR A 137 -13.00 0.60 -24.71
C THR A 137 -13.19 1.09 -26.15
N LYS A 138 -12.13 1.04 -26.96
CA LYS A 138 -12.32 1.06 -28.42
C LYS A 138 -13.12 -0.20 -28.73
N SER A 139 -14.37 -0.01 -29.15
CA SER A 139 -15.16 -1.09 -29.71
C SER A 139 -14.58 -1.50 -31.06
#